data_AF-A0A7L0DPP9-F1
#
_entry.id   AF-A0A7L0DPP9-F1
#
_cell.length_a   1.000
_cell.length_b   1.000
_cell.length_c   1.000
_cell.angle_alpha   90.00
_cell.angle_beta   90.00
_cell.angle_gamma   90.00
#
_symmetry.space_group_name_H-M   'P 1'
#
loop_
_entity.id
_entity.type
_entity.pdbx_description
1 polymer ?
#
loop_
_entity_poly.entity_id
_entity_poly.type
_entity_poly.pdbx_seq_one_letter_code
_entity_poly.pdbx_strand_id
1 'polypeptide(L)'
;KVTLDPSTAHPQLVVGEDGRSVRWEGSDGDRPSEPSADDPDPRVLGCQAITSGRWCWEVEVTPRGPSWALGVAKEPPEKKEGTPRSPEVELWSMGLCQGQFWALTSLERVPLYPSRVPSRVRVSLDYEEGEVAFFDAEKKALIFRFPAASFEGGRLRP
;
A
#
# COMPACT_ATOMS: atom_id res chain seq x y z
N LYS A 1 4.74 3.35 -14.83
CA LYS A 1 6.03 3.45 -14.10
C LYS A 1 5.77 4.29 -12.86
N VAL A 2 6.05 3.77 -11.66
CA VAL A 2 5.74 4.44 -10.38
C VAL A 2 7.01 5.07 -9.80
N THR A 3 6.88 6.25 -9.22
CA THR A 3 7.89 6.92 -8.38
C THR A 3 7.24 7.33 -7.08
N LEU A 4 7.99 7.32 -5.98
CA LEU A 4 7.53 7.66 -4.64
C LEU A 4 7.66 9.17 -4.40
N ASP A 5 6.70 9.73 -3.66
CA ASP A 5 6.64 11.14 -3.28
C ASP A 5 7.20 11.34 -1.87
N PRO A 6 8.44 11.86 -1.72
CA PRO A 6 9.07 12.02 -0.40
C PRO A 6 8.29 12.96 0.53
N SER A 7 7.46 13.86 0.00
CA SER A 7 6.65 14.77 0.83
C SER A 7 5.53 14.06 1.59
N THR A 8 5.16 12.85 1.14
CA THR A 8 4.13 12.01 1.76
C THR A 8 4.72 10.92 2.66
N ALA A 9 6.05 10.79 2.71
CA ALA A 9 6.72 9.73 3.44
C ALA A 9 6.60 9.94 4.95
N HIS A 10 6.28 8.86 5.66
CA HIS A 10 6.42 8.81 7.11
C HIS A 10 7.88 9.15 7.51
N PRO A 11 8.13 9.86 8.63
CA PRO A 11 9.48 10.27 9.02
C PRO A 11 10.50 9.13 9.17
N GLN A 12 10.05 7.90 9.44
CA GLN A 12 10.89 6.70 9.52
C GLN A 12 11.06 5.96 8.18
N LEU A 13 10.49 6.48 7.10
CA LEU A 13 10.64 5.94 5.75
C LEU A 13 11.53 6.86 4.92
N VAL A 14 12.62 6.30 4.41
CA VAL A 14 13.54 7.01 3.53
C VAL A 14 13.34 6.52 2.10
N VAL A 15 12.96 7.44 1.23
CA VAL A 15 12.91 7.22 -0.22
C VAL A 15 14.33 7.29 -0.78
N GLY A 16 14.74 6.31 -1.57
CA GLY A 16 16.05 6.30 -2.21
C GLY A 16 16.18 7.37 -3.28
N GLU A 17 17.42 7.68 -3.67
CA GLU A 17 17.73 8.72 -4.66
C GLU A 17 17.07 8.47 -6.03
N ASP A 18 16.81 7.21 -6.35
CA ASP A 18 16.13 6.81 -7.59
C ASP A 18 14.62 7.09 -7.58
N GLY A 19 14.07 7.47 -6.43
CA GLY A 19 12.65 7.73 -6.21
C GLY A 19 11.78 6.48 -6.36
N ARG A 20 12.34 5.27 -6.27
CA ARG A 20 11.61 4.00 -6.47
C ARG A 20 11.83 2.97 -5.37
N SER A 21 12.85 3.18 -4.56
CA SER A 21 13.12 2.39 -3.37
C SER A 21 12.65 3.12 -2.13
N VAL A 22 12.18 2.37 -1.14
CA VAL A 22 11.89 2.87 0.20
C VAL A 22 12.48 1.90 1.21
N ARG A 23 13.09 2.44 2.27
CA ARG A 23 13.59 1.66 3.39
C ARG A 23 13.15 2.26 4.70
N TRP A 24 13.01 1.41 5.70
CA TRP A 24 12.87 1.83 7.08
C TRP A 24 14.20 2.38 7.58
N GLU A 25 14.17 3.56 8.21
CA GLU A 25 15.29 4.15 8.94
C GLU A 25 14.84 4.32 10.39
N GLY A 26 14.89 3.23 11.14
CA GLY A 26 14.74 3.22 12.59
C GLY A 26 16.01 2.66 13.23
N SER A 27 16.25 3.01 14.48
CA SER A 27 17.39 2.45 15.23
C SER A 27 17.18 0.94 15.41
N ASP A 28 18.25 0.15 15.44
CA ASP A 28 18.22 -1.28 15.81
C ASP A 28 17.58 -1.42 17.21
N GLY A 29 16.26 -1.60 17.26
CA GLY A 29 15.46 -1.56 18.50
C GLY A 29 14.05 -0.99 18.32
N ASP A 30 13.81 -0.15 17.32
CA ASP A 30 12.47 0.30 16.93
C ASP A 30 11.76 -0.82 16.16
N ARG A 31 11.24 -1.80 16.91
CA ARG A 31 10.19 -2.67 16.38
C ARG A 31 9.06 -1.74 15.92
N PRO A 32 8.53 -1.86 14.69
CA PRO A 32 7.28 -1.18 14.38
C PRO A 32 6.29 -1.57 15.48
N SER A 33 5.89 -0.59 16.29
CA SER A 33 4.91 -0.81 17.35
C SER A 33 3.66 -1.38 16.70
N GLU A 34 2.90 -2.18 17.44
CA GLU A 34 1.53 -2.50 17.00
C GLU A 34 0.86 -1.18 16.61
N PRO A 35 0.23 -1.09 15.44
CA PRO A 35 -0.41 0.13 15.00
C PRO A 35 -1.42 0.54 16.07
N SER A 36 -1.13 1.63 16.78
CA SER A 36 -2.10 2.21 17.69
C SER A 36 -3.20 2.86 16.85
N ALA A 37 -4.45 2.87 17.34
CA ALA A 37 -5.55 3.48 16.61
C ALA A 37 -5.31 4.97 16.28
N ASP A 38 -4.37 5.62 16.98
CA ASP A 38 -4.01 7.03 16.84
C ASP A 38 -2.76 7.27 15.97
N ASP A 39 -2.01 6.21 15.61
CA ASP A 39 -0.79 6.31 14.79
C ASP A 39 -0.99 5.61 13.44
N PRO A 40 -1.18 6.36 12.35
CA PRO A 40 -1.43 5.77 11.04
C PRO A 40 -0.22 4.95 10.58
N ASP A 41 -0.46 3.74 10.08
CA ASP A 41 0.57 2.85 9.54
C ASP A 41 1.59 3.61 8.67
N PRO A 42 2.91 3.46 8.92
CA PRO A 42 3.95 4.15 8.16
C PRO A 42 3.83 3.88 6.66
N ARG A 43 3.68 4.94 5.87
CA ARG A 43 3.48 4.87 4.42
C ARG A 43 4.16 5.99 3.66
N VAL A 44 4.29 5.78 2.36
CA VAL A 44 4.70 6.77 1.35
C VAL A 44 3.85 6.51 0.11
N LEU A 45 3.37 7.56 -0.55
CA LEU A 45 2.49 7.46 -1.72
C LEU A 45 3.30 7.65 -3.01
N GLY A 46 2.86 7.03 -4.11
CA GLY A 46 3.43 7.27 -5.44
C GLY A 46 3.09 8.66 -5.98
N CYS A 47 3.95 9.34 -6.72
CA CYS A 47 3.70 10.71 -7.22
C CYS A 47 2.47 10.85 -8.14
N GLN A 48 2.13 9.79 -8.87
CA GLN A 48 1.11 9.86 -9.91
C GLN A 48 -0.26 9.47 -9.34
N ALA A 49 -1.22 10.40 -9.44
CA ALA A 49 -2.62 10.12 -9.20
C ALA A 49 -3.24 9.37 -10.39
N ILE A 50 -4.09 8.40 -10.07
CA ILE A 50 -4.82 7.55 -10.99
C ILE A 50 -6.32 7.86 -10.85
N THR A 51 -6.96 8.20 -11.96
CA THR A 51 -8.39 8.58 -12.02
C THR A 51 -9.18 7.79 -13.06
N SER A 52 -8.52 6.92 -13.82
CA SER A 52 -9.13 6.09 -14.86
C SER A 52 -8.13 5.05 -15.38
N GLY A 53 -8.66 4.04 -16.06
CA GLY A 53 -7.94 3.02 -16.79
C GLY A 53 -7.39 1.90 -15.92
N ARG A 54 -6.64 1.03 -16.60
CA ARG A 54 -5.96 -0.11 -16.01
C ARG A 54 -4.50 0.21 -15.75
N TRP A 55 -4.07 -0.02 -14.53
CA TRP A 55 -2.71 0.24 -14.08
C TRP A 55 -2.10 -1.01 -13.50
N CYS A 56 -0.83 -1.25 -13.81
CA CYS A 56 -0.06 -2.29 -13.18
C CYS A 56 1.36 -1.83 -12.88
N TRP A 57 1.86 -2.21 -11.73
CA TRP A 57 3.26 -2.03 -11.35
C TRP A 57 3.74 -3.23 -10.55
N GLU A 58 5.05 -3.38 -10.50
CA GLU A 58 5.69 -4.46 -9.76
C GLU A 58 6.58 -3.86 -8.69
N VAL A 59 6.58 -4.49 -7.53
CA VAL A 59 7.37 -4.08 -6.36
C VAL A 59 8.21 -5.27 -5.95
N GLU A 60 9.52 -5.07 -5.89
CA GLU A 60 10.43 -6.03 -5.28
C GLU A 60 10.29 -5.93 -3.76
N VAL A 61 10.04 -7.06 -3.12
CA VAL A 61 9.77 -7.15 -1.69
C VAL A 61 10.74 -8.13 -1.04
N THR A 62 11.15 -7.85 0.18
CA THR A 62 12.07 -8.73 0.89
C THR A 62 11.32 -9.93 1.45
N PRO A 63 11.69 -11.18 1.08
CA PRO A 63 11.03 -12.37 1.62
C PRO A 63 11.31 -12.61 3.11
N ARG A 64 12.36 -11.96 3.63
CA ARG A 64 12.84 -12.06 5.00
C ARG A 64 13.04 -10.65 5.55
N GLY A 65 12.09 -10.15 6.32
CA GLY A 65 12.11 -8.83 6.92
C GLY A 65 10.98 -8.67 7.95
N PRO A 66 11.01 -7.63 8.80
CA PRO A 66 10.04 -7.49 9.88
C PRO A 66 8.62 -7.24 9.34
N SER A 67 8.46 -6.29 8.42
CA SER A 67 7.18 -5.95 7.79
C SER A 67 7.37 -5.19 6.47
N TRP A 68 6.40 -5.30 5.56
CA TRP A 68 6.22 -4.41 4.39
C TRP A 68 4.75 -4.46 3.95
N ALA A 69 4.27 -3.41 3.32
CA ALA A 69 2.95 -3.39 2.68
C ALA A 69 3.01 -2.58 1.38
N LEU A 70 2.12 -2.93 0.44
CA LEU A 70 1.98 -2.27 -0.85
C LEU A 70 0.51 -2.35 -1.29
N GLY A 71 0.07 -1.40 -2.10
CA GLY A 71 -1.35 -1.33 -2.47
C GLY A 71 -1.70 -0.06 -3.19
N VAL A 72 -2.93 0.39 -2.99
CA VAL A 72 -3.41 1.70 -3.42
C VAL A 72 -4.12 2.40 -2.27
N ALA A 73 -3.98 3.71 -2.21
CA ALA A 73 -4.70 4.58 -1.29
C ALA A 73 -5.52 5.60 -2.07
N LYS A 74 -6.73 5.89 -1.62
CA LYS A 74 -7.55 7.00 -2.09
C LYS A 74 -7.07 8.27 -1.42
N GLU A 75 -6.74 9.29 -2.21
CA GLU A 75 -6.44 10.61 -1.68
C GLU A 75 -7.68 11.15 -0.96
N PRO A 76 -7.52 11.73 0.24
CA PRO A 76 -8.63 12.43 0.87
C PRO A 76 -9.04 13.63 -0.02
N PRO A 77 -10.32 14.00 -0.01
CA PRO A 77 -10.76 15.21 -0.69
C PRO A 77 -10.00 16.43 -0.14
N GLU A 78 -9.75 17.42 -0.99
CA GLU A 78 -9.11 18.67 -0.57
C GLU A 78 -9.87 19.24 0.63
N LYS A 79 -9.17 19.38 1.75
CA LYS A 79 -9.76 19.77 3.02
C LYS A 79 -10.30 21.20 2.88
N LYS A 80 -11.62 21.35 2.87
CA LYS A 80 -12.24 22.66 3.14
C LYS A 80 -11.89 23.07 4.58
N GLU A 81 -11.36 24.28 4.70
CA GLU A 81 -10.98 24.92 5.96
C GLU A 81 -12.10 24.75 7.00
N GLY A 82 -11.78 24.18 8.18
CA GLY A 82 -12.73 23.96 9.27
C GLY A 82 -13.38 22.56 9.42
N THR A 83 -13.08 21.60 8.54
CA THR A 83 -13.63 20.23 8.69
C THR A 83 -12.80 19.41 9.71
N PRO A 84 -13.43 18.69 10.67
CA PRO A 84 -12.73 17.81 11.61
C PRO A 84 -11.89 16.73 10.90
N ARG A 85 -10.89 16.24 11.63
CA ARG A 85 -9.78 15.40 11.15
C ARG A 85 -10.27 14.06 10.58
N SER A 86 -10.06 13.93 9.26
CA SER A 86 -9.87 12.71 8.46
C SER A 86 -10.99 11.65 8.48
N PRO A 87 -11.76 11.45 7.39
CA PRO A 87 -12.26 10.09 7.13
C PRO A 87 -11.06 9.14 7.11
N GLU A 88 -11.22 7.92 7.65
CA GLU A 88 -10.21 6.87 7.53
C GLU A 88 -9.68 6.84 6.10
N VAL A 89 -8.35 6.78 5.93
CA VAL A 89 -7.76 6.72 4.60
C VAL A 89 -8.20 5.40 3.96
N GLU A 90 -9.14 5.48 3.02
CA GLU A 90 -9.55 4.35 2.20
C GLU A 90 -8.33 3.83 1.46
N LEU A 91 -8.01 2.57 1.70
CA LEU A 91 -6.86 1.90 1.11
C LEU A 91 -7.20 0.45 0.81
N TRP A 92 -6.46 -0.12 -0.13
CA TRP A 92 -6.47 -1.52 -0.49
C TRP A 92 -5.03 -1.98 -0.54
N SER A 93 -4.56 -2.61 0.53
CA SER A 93 -3.17 -3.01 0.66
C SER A 93 -3.00 -4.48 1.01
N MET A 94 -1.85 -5.03 0.66
CA MET A 94 -1.39 -6.33 1.08
C MET A 94 0.03 -6.20 1.60
N GLY A 95 0.35 -6.93 2.65
CA GLY A 95 1.69 -6.92 3.22
C GLY A 95 2.06 -8.15 3.99
N LEU A 96 3.35 -8.21 4.33
CA LEU A 96 3.89 -9.06 5.38
C LEU A 96 3.98 -8.22 6.66
N CYS A 97 3.46 -8.74 7.77
CA CYS A 97 3.63 -8.11 9.07
C CYS A 97 3.95 -9.20 10.10
N GLN A 98 5.13 -9.10 10.73
CA GLN A 98 5.61 -10.05 11.75
C GLN A 98 5.54 -11.52 11.28
N GLY A 99 5.87 -11.79 10.02
CA GLY A 99 5.87 -13.14 9.44
C GLY A 99 4.51 -13.64 8.95
N GLN A 100 3.43 -12.88 9.12
CA GLN A 100 2.09 -13.21 8.63
C GLN A 100 1.68 -12.27 7.50
N PHE A 101 1.08 -12.81 6.43
CA PHE A 101 0.51 -12.00 5.37
C PHE A 101 -0.89 -11.51 5.71
N TRP A 102 -1.19 -10.30 5.29
CA TRP A 102 -2.47 -9.66 5.50
C TRP A 102 -2.90 -8.92 4.23
N ALA A 103 -4.19 -8.97 3.93
CA ALA A 103 -4.87 -7.97 3.13
C ALA A 103 -5.57 -6.99 4.08
N LEU A 104 -5.43 -5.70 3.82
CA LEU A 104 -5.98 -4.65 4.68
C LEU A 104 -6.78 -3.64 3.84
N THR A 105 -7.94 -3.28 4.35
CA THR A 105 -8.65 -2.05 4.02
C THR A 105 -8.71 -1.15 5.24
N SER A 106 -9.34 0.02 5.14
CA SER A 106 -9.62 0.85 6.32
C SER A 106 -10.54 0.14 7.33
N LEU A 107 -11.40 -0.76 6.88
CA LEU A 107 -12.43 -1.41 7.70
C LEU A 107 -12.09 -2.83 8.12
N GLU A 108 -11.28 -3.54 7.33
CA GLU A 108 -11.07 -4.97 7.49
C GLU A 108 -9.61 -5.37 7.37
N ARG A 109 -9.24 -6.40 8.12
CA ARG A 109 -7.93 -7.05 8.06
C ARG A 109 -8.12 -8.55 7.91
N VAL A 110 -7.68 -9.09 6.78
CA VAL A 110 -7.88 -10.49 6.40
C VAL A 110 -6.52 -11.22 6.38
N PRO A 111 -6.32 -12.29 7.16
CA PRO A 111 -5.09 -13.07 7.10
C PRO A 111 -5.00 -13.84 5.79
N LEU A 112 -3.81 -13.86 5.19
CA LEU A 112 -3.54 -14.60 3.97
C LEU A 112 -2.52 -15.71 4.23
N TYR A 113 -2.68 -16.83 3.55
CA TYR A 113 -1.80 -17.99 3.70
C TYR A 113 -1.21 -18.41 2.34
N PRO A 114 -0.37 -17.56 1.72
CA PRO A 114 0.25 -17.92 0.46
C PRO A 114 1.17 -19.11 0.66
N SER A 115 1.16 -20.05 -0.30
CA SER A 115 1.99 -21.25 -0.25
C SER A 115 3.50 -20.95 -0.26
N ARG A 116 3.89 -19.77 -0.73
CA ARG A 116 5.26 -19.24 -0.71
C ARG A 116 5.26 -17.73 -0.54
N VAL A 117 6.34 -17.20 0.02
CA VAL A 117 6.62 -15.77 0.09
C VAL A 117 7.12 -15.28 -1.28
N PRO A 118 6.42 -14.35 -1.95
CA PRO A 118 6.90 -13.76 -3.20
C PRO A 118 8.11 -12.84 -2.95
N SER A 119 9.05 -12.83 -3.87
CA SER A 119 10.15 -11.84 -3.97
C SER A 119 9.73 -10.58 -4.73
N ARG A 120 8.70 -10.70 -5.57
CA ARG A 120 8.15 -9.61 -6.37
C ARG A 120 6.65 -9.74 -6.49
N VAL A 121 5.94 -8.67 -6.14
CA VAL A 121 4.48 -8.61 -6.19
C VAL A 121 4.07 -7.65 -7.29
N ARG A 122 3.18 -8.08 -8.18
CA ARG A 122 2.50 -7.21 -9.14
C ARG A 122 1.19 -6.74 -8.54
N VAL A 123 0.99 -5.43 -8.52
CA VAL A 123 -0.30 -4.81 -8.22
C VAL A 123 -1.00 -4.52 -9.54
N SER A 124 -2.28 -4.87 -9.60
CA SER A 124 -3.18 -4.58 -10.71
C SER A 124 -4.35 -3.78 -10.19
N LEU A 125 -4.62 -2.65 -10.84
CA LEU A 125 -5.77 -1.79 -10.59
C LEU A 125 -6.57 -1.70 -11.89
N ASP A 126 -7.86 -2.00 -11.82
CA ASP A 126 -8.86 -1.64 -12.83
C ASP A 126 -9.76 -0.58 -12.21
N TYR A 127 -9.59 0.68 -12.64
CA TYR A 127 -10.31 1.80 -12.03
C TYR A 127 -11.81 1.72 -12.30
N GLU A 128 -12.18 1.41 -13.53
CA GLU A 128 -13.57 1.34 -13.98
C GLU A 128 -14.33 0.17 -13.35
N GLU A 129 -13.67 -0.99 -13.22
CA GLU A 129 -14.27 -2.18 -12.59
C GLU A 129 -14.16 -2.18 -11.07
N GLY A 130 -13.45 -1.21 -10.47
CA GLY A 130 -13.30 -1.13 -9.02
C GLY A 130 -12.38 -2.21 -8.43
N GLU A 131 -11.50 -2.80 -9.25
CA GLU A 131 -10.74 -3.99 -8.85
C GLU A 131 -9.31 -3.66 -8.45
N VAL A 132 -8.88 -4.20 -7.32
CA VAL A 132 -7.48 -4.23 -6.87
C VAL A 132 -7.06 -5.67 -6.63
N ALA A 133 -6.02 -6.12 -7.32
CA ALA A 133 -5.52 -7.48 -7.26
C ALA A 133 -3.99 -7.53 -7.16
N PHE A 134 -3.51 -8.57 -6.51
CA PHE A 134 -2.10 -8.79 -6.23
C PHE A 134 -1.68 -10.16 -6.74
N PHE A 135 -0.56 -10.21 -7.46
CA PHE A 135 -0.04 -11.41 -8.08
C PHE A 135 1.42 -11.64 -7.70
N ASP A 136 1.80 -12.89 -7.56
CA ASP A 136 3.20 -13.31 -7.61
C ASP A 136 3.69 -13.06 -9.04
N ALA A 137 4.58 -12.09 -9.21
CA ALA A 137 5.02 -11.65 -10.53
C ALA A 137 5.88 -12.71 -11.25
N GLU A 138 6.57 -13.57 -10.51
CA GLU A 138 7.39 -14.64 -11.08
C GLU A 138 6.52 -15.79 -11.58
N LYS A 139 5.58 -16.23 -10.75
CA LYS A 139 4.70 -17.35 -11.07
C LYS A 139 3.46 -16.97 -11.86
N LYS A 140 3.18 -15.67 -11.98
CA LYS A 140 1.95 -15.13 -12.57
C LYS A 140 0.69 -15.69 -11.90
N ALA A 141 0.76 -15.93 -10.59
CA ALA A 141 -0.30 -16.53 -9.80
C ALA A 141 -1.00 -15.47 -8.94
N LEU A 142 -2.32 -15.52 -8.85
CA LEU A 142 -3.09 -14.65 -7.97
C LEU A 142 -2.74 -14.95 -6.51
N ILE A 143 -2.40 -13.91 -5.74
CA ILE A 143 -2.22 -13.97 -4.29
C ILE A 143 -3.54 -13.60 -3.63
N PHE A 144 -4.10 -12.45 -4.01
CA PHE A 144 -5.35 -11.95 -3.46
C PHE A 144 -6.01 -10.94 -4.40
N ARG A 145 -7.34 -10.84 -4.33
CA ARG A 145 -8.15 -9.83 -5.00
C ARG A 145 -9.17 -9.30 -4.01
N PHE A 146 -9.25 -7.98 -3.87
CA PHE A 146 -10.30 -7.36 -3.09
C PHE A 146 -11.65 -7.47 -3.79
N PRO A 147 -12.78 -7.53 -3.05
CA PRO A 147 -14.09 -7.29 -3.64
C PRO A 147 -14.09 -5.97 -4.40
N ALA A 148 -14.80 -5.92 -5.52
CA ALA A 148 -14.92 -4.70 -6.31
C ALA A 148 -15.47 -3.56 -5.45
N ALA A 149 -14.85 -2.39 -5.52
CA ALA A 149 -15.20 -1.22 -4.75
C ALA A 149 -15.40 0.00 -5.67
N SER A 150 -16.35 0.86 -5.33
CA SER A 150 -16.47 2.14 -6.04
C SER A 150 -15.40 3.10 -5.53
N PHE A 151 -14.61 3.65 -6.44
CA PHE A 151 -13.64 4.69 -6.10
C PHE A 151 -14.26 6.10 -6.06
N GLU A 152 -15.56 6.23 -6.38
CA GLU A 152 -16.34 7.48 -6.31
C GLU A 152 -15.74 8.67 -7.09
N GLY A 153 -15.00 8.40 -8.18
CA GLY A 153 -14.27 9.44 -8.91
C GLY A 153 -13.07 10.02 -8.15
N GLY A 154 -12.66 9.37 -7.05
CA GLY A 154 -11.51 9.73 -6.24
C GLY A 154 -10.18 9.51 -6.95
N ARG A 155 -9.16 10.24 -6.51
CA ARG A 155 -7.78 10.09 -7.00
C ARG A 155 -7.10 8.98 -6.21
N LEU A 156 -6.69 7.91 -6.87
CA LEU A 156 -5.93 6.83 -6.24
C LEU A 156 -4.43 7.06 -6.43
N ARG A 157 -3.62 6.62 -5.46
CA ARG A 157 -2.16 6.58 -5.57
C ARG A 157 -1.65 5.20 -5.17
N PRO A 158 -0.62 4.68 -5.85
CA PRO A 158 0.17 3.56 -5.34
C PRO A 158 0.73 3.83 -3.95
#